data_AF-A0A4Q2AA62-F1
#
_entry.id   AF-A0A4Q2AA62-F1
#
_cell.length_a   1.000
_cell.length_b   1.000
_cell.length_c   1.000
_cell.angle_alpha   90.00
_cell.angle_beta   90.00
_cell.angle_gamma   90.00
#
_symmetry.space_group_name_H-M   'P 1'
#
loop_
_entity.id
_entity.type
_entity.pdbx_description
1 polymer ?
#
loop_
_entity_poly.entity_id
_entity_poly.type
_entity_poly.pdbx_seq_one_letter_code
_entity_poly.pdbx_strand_id
1 'polypeptide(L)'
;MADKTYPKWAKPALEFGPILAFFVAYLLLKDRSFEIGGTEYEGFIVVTAGFIPVFLISMAALWRLTGHLSRMQVVTAVLIVVFGGLSVWFNDPRFFKMKPTMIYLLFGGVLGVGLMRGQSWLQVVMDGMMPLTDRGWMLLTRRLMLFFFGLAILNEAIWRTQTEEIWVYFKTFGLTAAIFVFFITQGRLFKDHGLPEDDEG
;
A
#
# COMPACT_ATOMS: atom_id res chain seq x y z
N MET A 1 21.69 28.15 8.39
CA MET A 1 21.20 26.75 8.35
C MET A 1 22.12 26.02 7.37
N ALA A 2 22.83 24.99 7.83
CA ALA A 2 23.85 24.32 7.03
C ALA A 2 23.19 23.57 5.87
N ASP A 3 23.49 24.00 4.65
CA ASP A 3 23.19 23.31 3.40
C ASP A 3 24.03 22.02 3.37
N LYS A 4 23.46 20.92 3.87
CA LYS A 4 24.10 19.61 3.80
C LYS A 4 23.87 19.07 2.40
N THR A 5 24.79 19.32 1.50
CA THR A 5 24.81 18.73 0.16
C THR A 5 25.13 17.23 0.28
N TYR A 6 24.11 16.40 0.48
CA TYR A 6 24.28 14.94 0.46
C TYR A 6 24.50 14.44 -0.98
N PRO A 7 25.20 13.30 -1.15
CA PRO A 7 25.44 12.74 -2.47
C PRO A 7 24.12 12.42 -3.18
N LYS A 8 24.01 12.72 -4.48
CA LYS A 8 22.79 12.45 -5.28
C LYS A 8 22.33 10.99 -5.24
N TRP A 9 23.24 10.05 -4.97
CA TRP A 9 22.95 8.62 -4.84
C TRP A 9 22.35 8.22 -3.48
N ALA A 10 22.47 9.06 -2.44
CA ALA A 10 22.04 8.70 -1.08
C ALA A 10 20.51 8.55 -0.99
N LYS A 11 19.75 9.39 -1.69
CA LYS A 11 18.28 9.30 -1.70
C LYS A 11 17.77 8.02 -2.40
N PRO A 12 18.17 7.72 -3.66
CA PRO A 12 17.84 6.45 -4.29
C PRO A 12 18.31 5.23 -3.48
N ALA A 13 19.50 5.28 -2.87
CA ALA A 13 20.01 4.19 -2.05
C ALA A 13 19.12 3.91 -0.82
N LEU A 14 18.59 4.95 -0.17
CA LEU A 14 17.68 4.79 0.97
C LEU A 14 16.26 4.38 0.56
N GLU A 15 15.81 4.77 -0.64
CA GLU A 15 14.50 4.41 -1.17
C GLU A 15 14.46 2.96 -1.68
N PHE A 16 15.47 2.53 -2.45
CA PHE A 16 15.50 1.21 -3.08
C PHE A 16 16.35 0.18 -2.32
N GLY A 17 17.33 0.63 -1.53
CA GLY A 17 18.24 -0.26 -0.79
C GLY A 17 17.53 -1.27 0.10
N PRO A 18 16.56 -0.87 0.95
CA PRO A 18 15.81 -1.80 1.78
C PRO A 18 15.05 -2.84 0.96
N ILE A 19 14.47 -2.43 -0.16
CA ILE A 19 13.67 -3.29 -1.05
C ILE A 19 14.59 -4.33 -1.71
N LEU A 20 15.74 -3.90 -2.21
CA LEU A 20 16.75 -4.78 -2.79
C LEU A 20 17.31 -5.76 -1.75
N ALA A 21 17.63 -5.27 -0.55
CA ALA A 21 18.12 -6.11 0.54
C ALA A 21 17.08 -7.16 0.95
N PHE A 22 15.80 -6.76 1.06
CA PHE A 22 14.70 -7.69 1.29
C PHE A 22 14.60 -8.74 0.19
N PHE A 23 14.68 -8.34 -1.07
CA PHE A 23 14.54 -9.27 -2.19
C PHE A 23 15.67 -10.30 -2.22
N VAL A 24 16.92 -9.86 -2.00
CA VAL A 24 18.08 -10.76 -1.88
C VAL A 24 17.91 -11.70 -0.70
N ALA A 25 17.54 -11.20 0.48
CA ALA A 25 17.31 -12.03 1.66
C ALA A 25 16.18 -13.05 1.43
N TYR A 26 15.08 -12.63 0.80
CA TYR A 26 13.97 -13.49 0.45
C TYR A 26 14.40 -14.63 -0.47
N LEU A 27 15.14 -14.35 -1.55
CA LEU A 27 15.62 -15.39 -2.46
C LEU A 27 16.53 -16.42 -1.78
N LEU A 28 17.35 -15.98 -0.81
CA LEU A 28 18.28 -16.85 -0.10
C LEU A 28 17.61 -17.71 0.98
N LEU A 29 16.51 -17.21 1.57
CA LEU A 29 15.94 -17.76 2.81
C LEU A 29 14.53 -18.34 2.63
N LYS A 30 13.81 -18.03 1.53
CA LYS A 30 12.40 -18.41 1.35
C LYS A 30 12.11 -19.91 1.52
N ASP A 31 13.04 -20.78 1.13
CA ASP A 31 12.87 -22.24 1.17
C ASP A 31 13.38 -22.86 2.49
N ARG A 32 13.79 -22.02 3.45
CA ARG A 32 14.26 -22.46 4.77
C ARG A 32 13.20 -22.20 5.82
N SER A 33 13.06 -23.10 6.79
CA SER A 33 12.35 -22.84 8.04
C SER A 33 13.36 -22.64 9.17
N PHE A 34 12.97 -21.81 10.14
CA PHE A 34 13.77 -21.44 11.30
C PHE A 34 12.97 -21.71 12.56
N GLU A 35 13.52 -22.49 13.48
CA GLU A 35 12.91 -22.70 14.79
C GLU A 35 13.42 -21.62 15.76
N ILE A 36 12.52 -20.74 16.21
CA ILE A 36 12.85 -19.65 17.14
C ILE A 36 11.94 -19.79 18.35
N GLY A 37 12.52 -20.11 19.52
CA GLY A 37 11.75 -20.24 20.76
C GLY A 37 10.70 -21.36 20.74
N GLY A 38 10.95 -22.46 20.01
CA GLY A 38 10.03 -23.59 19.87
C GLY A 38 8.87 -23.35 18.90
N THR A 39 8.89 -22.25 18.14
CA THR A 39 7.95 -21.99 17.05
C THR A 39 8.68 -22.02 15.71
N GLU A 40 8.12 -22.72 14.74
CA GLU A 40 8.67 -22.79 13.38
C GLU A 40 8.20 -21.57 12.58
N TYR A 41 9.17 -20.82 12.04
CA TYR A 41 8.96 -19.67 11.18
C TYR A 41 9.45 -19.97 9.78
N GLU A 42 8.60 -19.74 8.79
CA GLU A 42 9.01 -19.75 7.39
C GLU A 42 10.02 -18.63 7.12
N GLY A 43 10.99 -18.88 6.23
CA GLY A 43 12.03 -17.92 5.91
C GLY A 43 11.50 -16.59 5.38
N PHE A 44 10.35 -16.58 4.71
CA PHE A 44 9.65 -15.34 4.33
C PHE A 44 9.30 -14.47 5.54
N ILE A 45 8.86 -15.06 6.65
CA ILE A 45 8.44 -14.35 7.85
C ILE A 45 9.65 -13.78 8.59
N VAL A 46 10.74 -14.55 8.67
CA VAL A 46 12.01 -14.09 9.23
C VAL A 46 12.57 -12.91 8.42
N VAL A 47 12.55 -13.01 7.09
CA VAL A 47 12.99 -11.92 6.21
C VAL A 47 12.11 -10.69 6.36
N THR A 48 10.79 -10.87 6.48
CA THR A 48 9.85 -9.77 6.74
C THR A 48 10.15 -9.09 8.08
N ALA A 49 10.39 -9.88 9.15
CA ALA A 49 10.74 -9.36 10.46
C ALA A 49 12.02 -8.52 10.46
N GLY A 50 13.04 -8.94 9.69
CA GLY A 50 14.28 -8.17 9.51
C GLY A 50 14.13 -6.96 8.59
N PHE A 51 13.25 -7.02 7.59
CA PHE A 51 13.04 -5.91 6.66
C PHE A 51 12.36 -4.72 7.31
N ILE A 52 11.35 -4.92 8.15
CA ILE A 52 10.61 -3.83 8.81
C ILE A 52 11.55 -2.82 9.50
N PRO A 53 12.48 -3.22 10.40
CA PRO A 53 13.38 -2.27 11.04
C PRO A 53 14.34 -1.61 10.06
N VAL A 54 14.87 -2.35 9.07
CA VAL A 54 15.77 -1.78 8.03
C VAL A 54 15.04 -0.72 7.21
N PHE A 55 13.80 -0.99 6.81
CA PHE A 55 12.94 -0.07 6.09
C PHE A 55 12.65 1.19 6.92
N LEU A 56 12.29 1.04 8.19
CA LEU A 56 12.03 2.18 9.09
C LEU A 56 13.28 3.04 9.33
N ILE A 57 14.44 2.41 9.53
CA ILE A 57 15.72 3.13 9.68
C ILE A 57 16.02 3.92 8.40
N SER A 58 15.78 3.33 7.24
CA SER A 58 16.03 3.98 5.95
C SER A 58 15.08 5.15 5.71
N MET A 59 13.81 5.01 6.09
CA MET A 59 12.86 6.14 6.08
C MET A 59 13.23 7.24 7.08
N ALA A 60 13.69 6.89 8.28
CA ALA A 60 14.14 7.86 9.27
C ALA A 60 15.40 8.60 8.81
N ALA A 61 16.32 7.89 8.16
CA ALA A 61 17.50 8.48 7.52
C ALA A 61 17.11 9.39 6.36
N LEU A 62 16.17 8.96 5.50
CA LEU A 62 15.64 9.76 4.41
C LEU A 62 15.03 11.06 4.95
N TRP A 63 14.17 10.97 5.98
CA TRP A 63 13.59 12.13 6.63
C TRP A 63 14.62 13.09 7.20
N ARG A 64 15.69 12.58 7.83
CA ARG A 64 16.78 13.42 8.33
C ARG A 64 17.58 14.11 7.23
N LEU A 65 17.67 13.51 6.05
CA LEU A 65 18.37 14.10 4.91
C LEU A 65 17.48 15.11 4.20
N THR A 66 16.27 14.73 3.80
CA THR A 66 15.37 15.56 2.99
C THR A 66 14.52 16.53 3.79
N GLY A 67 14.38 16.33 5.11
CA GLY A 67 13.47 17.08 5.97
C GLY A 67 11.98 16.81 5.73
N HIS A 68 11.66 15.99 4.74
CA HIS A 68 10.28 15.77 4.27
C HIS A 68 10.09 14.31 3.85
N LEU A 69 9.00 13.70 4.33
CA LEU A 69 8.47 12.43 3.84
C LEU A 69 7.12 12.70 3.21
N SER A 70 6.87 12.13 2.02
CA SER A 70 5.56 12.27 1.40
C SER A 70 4.51 11.54 2.22
N ARG A 71 3.26 12.01 2.19
CA ARG A 71 2.15 11.37 2.91
C ARG A 71 1.99 9.90 2.50
N MET A 72 2.17 9.61 1.21
CA MET A 72 2.14 8.26 0.68
C MET A 72 3.23 7.37 1.31
N GLN A 73 4.47 7.87 1.45
CA GLN A 73 5.55 7.13 2.13
C GLN A 73 5.19 6.82 3.58
N VAL A 74 4.64 7.79 4.32
CA VAL A 74 4.23 7.60 5.71
C VAL A 74 3.12 6.55 5.81
N VAL A 75 2.10 6.62 4.95
CA VAL A 75 1.03 5.61 4.90
C VAL A 75 1.61 4.23 4.60
N THR A 76 2.50 4.10 3.61
CA THR A 76 3.18 2.85 3.30
C THR A 76 3.97 2.30 4.50
N ALA A 77 4.66 3.17 5.25
CA ALA A 77 5.40 2.76 6.44
C ALA A 77 4.48 2.19 7.52
N VAL A 78 3.39 2.90 7.82
CA VAL A 78 2.39 2.45 8.80
C VAL A 78 1.82 1.09 8.37
N LEU A 79 1.50 0.92 7.08
CA LEU A 79 0.97 -0.34 6.57
C LEU A 79 2.00 -1.48 6.70
N ILE A 80 3.27 -1.25 6.35
CA ILE A 80 4.33 -2.24 6.48
C ILE A 80 4.53 -2.64 7.94
N VAL A 81 4.54 -1.68 8.86
CA VAL A 81 4.71 -1.97 10.29
C VAL A 81 3.52 -2.75 10.85
N VAL A 82 2.29 -2.29 10.58
CA VAL A 82 1.09 -2.93 11.10
C VAL A 82 0.91 -4.31 10.47
N PHE A 83 0.84 -4.40 9.13
CA PHE A 83 0.54 -5.66 8.45
C PHE A 83 1.73 -6.60 8.32
N GLY A 84 2.96 -6.07 8.26
CA GLY A 84 4.16 -6.88 8.35
C GLY A 84 4.37 -7.40 9.77
N GLY A 85 4.23 -6.55 10.78
CA GLY A 85 4.31 -6.95 12.19
C GLY A 85 3.25 -7.99 12.57
N LEU A 86 2.00 -7.78 12.15
CA LEU A 86 0.95 -8.78 12.34
C LEU A 86 1.23 -10.09 11.60
N SER A 87 1.86 -10.06 10.42
CA SER A 87 2.28 -11.29 9.74
C SER A 87 3.33 -12.07 10.53
N VAL A 88 4.29 -11.37 11.14
CA VAL A 88 5.29 -11.99 12.01
C VAL A 88 4.65 -12.52 13.30
N TRP A 89 3.70 -11.78 13.86
CA TRP A 89 3.02 -12.15 15.11
C TRP A 89 2.11 -13.36 14.94
N PHE A 90 1.27 -13.38 13.91
CA PHE A 90 0.28 -14.44 13.72
C PHE A 90 0.87 -15.71 13.10
N ASN A 91 1.90 -15.60 12.24
CA ASN A 91 2.55 -16.75 11.60
C ASN A 91 1.55 -17.80 11.04
N ASP A 92 0.42 -17.34 10.47
CA ASP A 92 -0.71 -18.20 10.06
C ASP A 92 -1.07 -17.97 8.58
N PRO A 93 -1.14 -19.02 7.73
CA PRO A 93 -1.63 -18.98 6.35
C PRO A 93 -2.99 -18.28 6.16
N ARG A 94 -3.90 -18.39 7.13
CA ARG A 94 -5.22 -17.74 7.09
C ARG A 94 -5.10 -16.22 7.15
N PHE A 95 -4.13 -15.71 7.92
CA PHE A 95 -3.85 -14.29 8.00
C PHE A 95 -3.44 -13.72 6.62
N PHE A 96 -2.74 -14.50 5.80
CA PHE A 96 -2.40 -14.10 4.43
C PHE A 96 -3.63 -13.89 3.53
N LYS A 97 -4.70 -14.67 3.74
CA LYS A 97 -5.96 -14.55 2.98
C LYS A 97 -6.85 -13.42 3.51
N MET A 98 -6.82 -13.15 4.82
CA MET A 98 -7.55 -12.05 5.47
C MET A 98 -6.89 -10.68 5.29
N LYS A 99 -5.56 -10.65 5.14
CA LYS A 99 -4.77 -9.41 5.00
C LYS A 99 -5.34 -8.45 3.93
N PRO A 100 -5.70 -8.87 2.71
CA PRO A 100 -6.36 -7.99 1.73
C PRO A 100 -7.68 -7.40 2.23
N THR A 101 -8.57 -8.20 2.85
CA THR A 101 -9.84 -7.70 3.41
C THR A 101 -9.59 -6.58 4.42
N MET A 102 -8.66 -6.78 5.35
CA MET A 102 -8.33 -5.77 6.37
C MET A 102 -7.81 -4.48 5.75
N ILE A 103 -6.95 -4.57 4.74
CA ILE A 103 -6.41 -3.40 4.03
C ILE A 103 -7.54 -2.66 3.30
N TYR A 104 -8.42 -3.37 2.60
CA TYR A 104 -9.56 -2.76 1.89
C TYR A 104 -10.55 -2.10 2.86
N LEU A 105 -10.84 -2.73 3.99
CA LEU A 105 -11.68 -2.13 5.03
C LEU A 105 -11.02 -0.90 5.66
N LEU A 106 -9.71 -0.93 5.89
CA LEU A 106 -8.97 0.22 6.40
C LEU A 106 -9.04 1.40 5.43
N PHE A 107 -8.71 1.18 4.15
CA PHE A 107 -8.78 2.24 3.15
C PHE A 107 -10.21 2.73 2.93
N GLY A 108 -11.18 1.82 2.77
CA GLY A 108 -12.59 2.18 2.66
C GLY A 108 -13.08 2.98 3.87
N GLY A 109 -12.74 2.56 5.09
CA GLY A 109 -13.08 3.25 6.33
C GLY A 109 -12.45 4.64 6.43
N VAL A 110 -11.15 4.75 6.17
CA VAL A 110 -10.42 6.03 6.20
C VAL A 110 -11.00 7.01 5.18
N LEU A 111 -11.24 6.58 3.94
CA LEU A 111 -11.88 7.43 2.93
C LEU A 111 -13.32 7.80 3.32
N GLY A 112 -14.07 6.88 3.93
CA GLY A 112 -15.41 7.14 4.44
C GLY A 112 -15.44 8.18 5.55
N VAL A 113 -14.51 8.11 6.51
CA VAL A 113 -14.37 9.12 7.56
C VAL A 113 -14.00 10.48 6.97
N GLY A 114 -13.12 10.52 5.96
CA GLY A 114 -12.81 11.74 5.23
C GLY A 114 -14.06 12.36 4.58
N LEU A 115 -14.86 11.55 3.88
CA LEU A 115 -16.09 11.99 3.24
C LEU A 115 -17.13 12.51 4.23
N MET A 116 -17.27 11.86 5.40
CA MET A 116 -18.15 12.34 6.47
C MET A 116 -17.73 13.71 7.02
N ARG A 117 -16.44 14.04 6.95
CA ARG A 117 -15.89 15.37 7.29
C ARG A 117 -15.93 16.36 6.12
N GLY A 118 -16.48 15.96 4.97
CA GLY A 118 -16.51 16.79 3.76
C GLY A 118 -15.15 16.99 3.11
N GLN A 119 -14.16 16.12 3.42
CA GLN A 119 -12.79 16.24 2.92
C GLN A 119 -12.40 15.04 2.06
N SER A 120 -11.74 15.30 0.94
CA SER A 120 -11.14 14.26 0.11
C SER A 120 -9.79 13.85 0.69
N TRP A 121 -9.78 12.88 1.60
CA TRP A 121 -8.51 12.35 2.12
C TRP A 121 -7.68 11.65 1.04
N LEU A 122 -8.32 11.21 -0.05
CA LEU A 122 -7.61 10.75 -1.24
C LEU A 122 -6.78 11.88 -1.87
N GLN A 123 -7.35 13.07 -2.04
CA GLN A 123 -6.64 14.25 -2.56
C GLN A 123 -5.44 14.62 -1.67
N VAL A 124 -5.64 14.55 -0.35
CA VAL A 124 -4.58 14.80 0.65
C VAL A 124 -3.44 13.80 0.49
N VAL A 125 -3.73 12.49 0.34
CA VAL A 125 -2.69 11.46 0.20
C VAL A 125 -2.01 11.52 -1.17
N MET A 126 -2.76 11.80 -2.23
CA MET A 126 -2.24 11.91 -3.60
C MET A 126 -1.52 13.24 -3.87
N ASP A 127 -1.56 14.19 -2.94
CA ASP A 127 -0.85 15.47 -2.99
C ASP A 127 -0.99 16.22 -4.33
N GLY A 128 -2.18 16.17 -4.93
CA GLY A 128 -2.44 16.86 -6.19
C GLY A 128 -1.82 16.23 -7.44
N MET A 129 -1.38 14.96 -7.40
CA MET A 129 -0.86 14.23 -8.56
C MET A 129 -1.78 14.20 -9.79
N MET A 130 -3.06 14.55 -9.63
CA MET A 130 -4.01 14.66 -10.74
C MET A 130 -4.72 16.02 -10.69
N PRO A 131 -4.83 16.71 -11.84
CA PRO A 131 -5.51 17.99 -11.96
C PRO A 131 -7.04 17.75 -11.94
N LEU A 132 -7.63 17.71 -10.75
CA LEU A 132 -9.06 17.47 -10.52
C LEU A 132 -9.64 18.59 -9.67
N THR A 133 -10.86 19.03 -10.02
CA THR A 133 -11.64 19.93 -9.15
C THR A 133 -11.94 19.29 -7.80
N ASP A 134 -12.14 20.10 -6.75
CA ASP A 134 -12.48 19.59 -5.40
C ASP A 134 -13.73 18.69 -5.41
N ARG A 135 -14.72 19.04 -6.25
CA ARG A 135 -15.92 18.21 -6.45
C ARG A 135 -15.59 16.87 -7.11
N GLY A 136 -14.68 16.88 -8.09
CA GLY A 136 -14.16 15.66 -8.71
C GLY A 136 -13.47 14.76 -7.69
N TRP A 137 -12.64 15.33 -6.82
CA TRP A 137 -11.96 14.62 -5.73
C TRP A 137 -12.92 13.99 -4.72
N MET A 138 -13.96 14.72 -4.32
CA MET A 138 -14.99 14.18 -3.42
C MET A 138 -15.74 13.00 -4.07
N LEU A 139 -16.11 13.13 -5.34
CA LEU A 139 -16.82 12.08 -6.06
C LEU A 139 -15.92 10.85 -6.31
N LEU A 140 -14.65 11.06 -6.67
CA LEU A 140 -13.66 10.01 -6.81
C LEU A 140 -13.46 9.26 -5.49
N THR A 141 -13.29 10.01 -4.39
CA THR A 141 -13.13 9.43 -3.04
C THR A 141 -14.33 8.58 -2.66
N ARG A 142 -15.56 9.04 -2.95
CA ARG A 142 -16.77 8.26 -2.69
C ARG A 142 -16.82 6.98 -3.51
N ARG A 143 -16.47 7.03 -4.79
CA ARG A 143 -16.47 5.85 -5.65
C ARG A 143 -15.37 4.86 -5.26
N LEU A 144 -14.18 5.35 -4.92
CA LEU A 144 -13.09 4.52 -4.41
C LEU A 144 -13.43 3.88 -3.05
N MET A 145 -14.05 4.62 -2.14
CA MET A 145 -14.54 4.08 -0.87
C MET A 145 -15.48 2.88 -1.11
N LEU A 146 -16.50 3.05 -1.97
CA LEU A 146 -17.43 1.97 -2.31
C LEU A 146 -16.73 0.80 -3.00
N PHE A 147 -15.76 1.09 -3.87
CA PHE A 147 -14.96 0.07 -4.54
C PHE A 147 -14.13 -0.75 -3.55
N PHE A 148 -13.46 -0.10 -2.59
CA PHE A 148 -12.71 -0.80 -1.54
C PHE A 148 -13.63 -1.67 -0.67
N PHE A 149 -14.80 -1.18 -0.26
CA PHE A 149 -15.75 -2.02 0.47
C PHE A 149 -16.27 -3.19 -0.37
N GLY A 150 -16.54 -2.97 -1.65
CA GLY A 150 -16.90 -4.04 -2.58
C GLY A 150 -15.80 -5.10 -2.71
N LEU A 151 -14.54 -4.68 -2.83
CA LEU A 151 -13.39 -5.60 -2.84
C LEU A 151 -13.20 -6.33 -1.52
N ALA A 152 -13.46 -5.68 -0.38
CA ALA A 152 -13.41 -6.32 0.94
C ALA A 152 -14.43 -7.46 1.03
N ILE A 153 -15.68 -7.18 0.66
CA ILE A 153 -16.76 -8.19 0.66
C ILE A 153 -16.44 -9.31 -0.32
N LEU A 154 -15.99 -8.97 -1.52
CA LEU A 154 -15.69 -9.95 -2.56
C LEU A 154 -14.51 -10.84 -2.17
N ASN A 155 -13.42 -10.28 -1.63
CA ASN A 155 -12.30 -11.06 -1.12
C ASN A 155 -12.78 -11.98 0.01
N GLU A 156 -13.52 -11.45 0.99
CA GLU A 156 -14.03 -12.21 2.13
C GLU A 156 -14.90 -13.39 1.70
N ALA A 157 -15.77 -13.19 0.71
CA ALA A 157 -16.59 -14.25 0.14
C ALA A 157 -15.73 -15.31 -0.56
N ILE A 158 -14.76 -14.90 -1.38
CA ILE A 158 -13.94 -15.82 -2.17
C ILE A 158 -13.05 -16.68 -1.28
N TRP A 159 -12.30 -16.09 -0.35
CA TRP A 159 -11.36 -16.88 0.44
C TRP A 159 -12.06 -17.80 1.47
N ARG A 160 -13.30 -17.50 1.85
CA ARG A 160 -14.11 -18.37 2.73
C ARG A 160 -14.86 -19.49 2.02
N THR A 161 -15.26 -19.29 0.76
CA THR A 161 -16.15 -20.23 0.05
C THR A 161 -15.48 -20.97 -1.10
N GLN A 162 -14.40 -20.44 -1.65
CA GLN A 162 -13.73 -20.98 -2.84
C GLN A 162 -12.41 -21.65 -2.48
N THR A 163 -11.87 -22.41 -3.44
CA THR A 163 -10.57 -23.05 -3.30
C THR A 163 -9.43 -22.02 -3.33
N GLU A 164 -8.26 -22.45 -2.85
CA GLU A 164 -7.06 -21.61 -2.86
C GLU A 164 -6.65 -21.17 -4.27
N GLU A 165 -6.75 -22.07 -5.25
CA GLU A 165 -6.47 -21.78 -6.65
C GLU A 165 -7.37 -20.65 -7.19
N ILE A 166 -8.68 -20.72 -6.92
CA ILE A 166 -9.63 -19.66 -7.31
C ILE A 166 -9.28 -18.35 -6.62
N TRP A 167 -8.92 -18.38 -5.33
CA TRP A 167 -8.49 -17.18 -4.62
C TRP A 167 -7.23 -16.56 -5.22
N VAL A 168 -6.24 -17.37 -5.60
CA VAL A 168 -5.02 -16.90 -6.28
C VAL A 168 -5.34 -16.28 -7.64
N TYR A 169 -6.19 -16.92 -8.45
CA TYR A 169 -6.62 -16.36 -9.74
C TYR A 169 -7.41 -15.07 -9.57
N PHE A 170 -8.32 -15.01 -8.59
CA PHE A 170 -9.04 -13.79 -8.27
C PHE A 170 -8.08 -12.67 -7.88
N LYS A 171 -7.12 -12.94 -6.99
CA LYS A 171 -6.14 -11.93 -6.56
C LYS A 171 -5.26 -11.44 -7.71
N THR A 172 -4.89 -12.32 -8.63
CA THR A 172 -3.95 -12.01 -9.72
C THR A 172 -4.64 -11.33 -10.89
N PHE A 173 -5.74 -11.92 -11.36
CA PHE A 173 -6.45 -11.47 -12.57
C PHE A 173 -7.75 -10.75 -12.24
N GLY A 174 -8.53 -11.28 -11.30
CA GLY A 174 -9.82 -10.70 -10.91
C GLY A 174 -9.70 -9.28 -10.34
N LEU A 175 -8.77 -9.07 -9.41
CA LEU A 175 -8.48 -7.76 -8.82
C LEU A 175 -7.96 -6.79 -9.88
N THR A 176 -7.02 -7.22 -10.71
CA THR A 176 -6.46 -6.42 -11.79
C THR A 176 -7.55 -5.98 -12.75
N ALA A 177 -8.40 -6.91 -13.21
CA ALA A 177 -9.55 -6.61 -14.06
C ALA A 177 -10.54 -5.65 -13.37
N ALA A 178 -10.83 -5.86 -12.08
CA ALA A 178 -11.71 -5.00 -11.31
C ALA A 178 -11.17 -3.56 -11.22
N ILE A 179 -9.86 -3.39 -11.01
CA ILE A 179 -9.19 -2.09 -11.01
C ILE A 179 -9.30 -1.43 -12.40
N PHE A 180 -9.01 -2.17 -13.48
CA PHE A 180 -9.14 -1.65 -14.84
C PHE A 180 -10.57 -1.19 -15.14
N VAL A 181 -11.56 -2.03 -14.86
CA VAL A 181 -12.98 -1.69 -15.04
C VAL A 181 -13.33 -0.47 -14.19
N PHE A 182 -12.88 -0.40 -12.95
CA PHE A 182 -13.10 0.75 -12.09
C PHE A 182 -12.58 2.04 -12.74
N PHE A 183 -11.33 2.08 -13.18
CA PHE A 183 -10.76 3.27 -13.82
C PHE A 183 -11.43 3.63 -15.14
N ILE A 184 -11.81 2.65 -15.97
CA ILE A 184 -12.59 2.89 -17.19
C ILE A 184 -13.93 3.56 -16.86
N THR A 185 -14.64 3.09 -15.84
CA THR A 185 -15.89 3.73 -15.39
C THR A 185 -15.68 5.13 -14.79
N GLN A 186 -14.46 5.45 -14.35
CA GLN A 186 -14.09 6.80 -13.92
C GLN A 186 -13.74 7.73 -15.08
N GLY A 187 -13.60 7.26 -16.32
CA GLY A 187 -13.20 8.09 -17.46
C GLY A 187 -14.07 9.34 -17.66
N ARG A 188 -15.39 9.23 -17.46
CA ARG A 188 -16.29 10.41 -17.49
C ARG A 188 -16.03 11.39 -16.35
N LEU A 189 -15.74 10.89 -15.15
CA LEU A 189 -15.42 11.74 -14.00
C LEU A 189 -14.17 12.58 -14.29
N PHE A 190 -13.12 11.95 -14.84
CA PHE A 190 -11.90 12.65 -15.21
C PHE A 190 -12.14 13.66 -16.33
N LYS A 191 -12.98 13.34 -17.31
CA LYS A 191 -13.34 14.28 -18.38
C LYS A 191 -14.14 15.49 -17.85
N ASP A 192 -15.11 15.26 -16.97
CA ASP A 192 -16.05 16.29 -16.52
C ASP A 192 -15.47 17.17 -15.40
N HIS A 193 -14.48 16.66 -14.67
CA HIS A 193 -13.88 17.33 -13.51
C HIS A 193 -12.36 17.52 -13.59
N GLY A 194 -11.74 17.11 -14.70
CA GLY A 194 -10.34 17.38 -15.00
C GLY A 194 -10.16 18.88 -15.16
N LEU A 195 -9.18 19.44 -14.44
CA LEU A 195 -8.72 20.79 -14.74
C LEU A 195 -7.93 20.71 -16.06
N PRO A 196 -8.01 21.73 -16.93
CA PRO A 196 -7.15 21.80 -18.09
C PRO A 196 -5.70 21.65 -17.61
N GLU A 197 -4.94 20.77 -18.27
CA GLU A 197 -3.49 20.77 -18.10
C GLU A 197 -3.03 22.19 -18.49
N ASP A 198 -2.35 22.88 -17.59
CA ASP A 198 -1.58 24.05 -17.96
C ASP A 198 -0.54 23.53 -18.96
N ASP A 199 -0.83 23.71 -20.25
CA ASP A 199 0.16 23.63 -21.33
C ASP A 199 1.22 24.70 -20.99
N GLU A 200 2.22 24.32 -20.20
CA GLU A 200 3.48 25.05 -20.11
C GLU A 200 4.15 24.94 -21.49
N GLY A 201 3.79 25.87 -22.37
CA GLY A 201 4.57 26.27 -23.54
C GLY A 201 5.77 27.12 -23.17
#